data_AF-A0A268T9D8-F1
#
_entry.id   AF-A0A268T9D8-F1
#
_cell.length_a   1.000
_cell.length_b   1.000
_cell.length_c   1.000
_cell.angle_alpha   90.00
_cell.angle_beta   90.00
_cell.angle_gamma   90.00
#
_symmetry.space_group_name_H-M   'P 1'
#
loop_
_entity.id
_entity.type
_entity.pdbx_description
1 polymer ?
#
loop_
_entity_poly.entity_id
_entity_poly.type
_entity_poly.pdbx_seq_one_letter_code
_entity_poly.pdbx_strand_id
1 'polypeptide(L)'
;SIQFKKSKQNPSKEKESQEDLKLQTIDELSAKLDEKLNLKKSQSINTPIKQIQEKEEKKNYTISLSKKIITELEEFLGDFGEFGESKSSFIQQAIFESIQKRKFEMKEKLLNKIKKLES
;
A
#
# COMPACT_ATOMS: atom_id res chain seq x y z
N SER A 1 -26.74 42.12 -44.95
CA SER A 1 -26.22 42.30 -43.58
C SER A 1 -26.37 41.00 -42.81
N ILE A 2 -25.27 40.32 -42.49
CA ILE A 2 -25.28 39.02 -41.80
C ILE A 2 -25.06 39.30 -40.30
N GLN A 3 -26.03 38.92 -39.45
CA GLN A 3 -25.92 39.06 -38.00
C GLN A 3 -25.30 37.79 -37.39
N PHE A 4 -24.20 37.97 -36.66
CA PHE A 4 -23.49 36.95 -35.92
C PHE A 4 -24.28 36.53 -34.66
N LYS A 5 -24.64 35.25 -34.53
CA LYS A 5 -25.05 34.66 -33.24
C LYS A 5 -23.81 34.28 -32.44
N LYS A 6 -23.58 34.97 -31.32
CA LYS A 6 -22.59 34.59 -30.30
C LYS A 6 -23.02 33.28 -29.62
N SER A 7 -22.19 32.26 -29.72
CA SER A 7 -22.25 31.05 -28.91
C SER A 7 -21.80 31.35 -27.47
N LYS A 8 -22.62 30.95 -26.49
CA LYS A 8 -22.25 30.94 -25.07
C LYS A 8 -21.32 29.75 -24.83
N GLN A 9 -20.06 30.00 -24.47
CA GLN A 9 -19.17 28.97 -23.93
C GLN A 9 -19.55 28.68 -22.47
N ASN A 10 -19.88 27.42 -22.19
CA ASN A 10 -20.18 26.90 -20.86
C ASN A 10 -18.89 26.72 -20.04
N PRO A 11 -18.77 27.27 -18.82
CA PRO A 11 -17.60 27.13 -17.94
C PRO A 11 -17.45 25.74 -17.27
N SER A 12 -18.31 24.77 -17.60
CA SER A 12 -18.33 23.45 -16.99
C SER A 12 -17.35 22.44 -17.61
N LYS A 13 -16.81 22.69 -18.82
CA LYS A 13 -15.86 21.77 -19.49
C LYS A 13 -14.38 21.95 -19.08
N GLU A 14 -14.02 23.07 -18.49
CA GLU A 14 -12.61 23.32 -18.09
C GLU A 14 -12.23 22.64 -16.77
N LYS A 15 -13.19 22.37 -15.89
CA LYS A 15 -12.94 21.72 -14.60
C LYS A 15 -12.71 20.21 -14.72
N GLU A 16 -13.49 19.50 -15.55
CA GLU A 16 -13.29 18.07 -15.82
C GLU A 16 -11.89 17.82 -16.44
N SER A 17 -11.48 18.66 -17.39
CA SER A 17 -10.17 18.50 -18.05
C SER A 17 -8.98 18.72 -17.10
N GLN A 18 -9.11 19.58 -16.08
CA GLN A 18 -8.04 19.80 -15.09
C GLN A 18 -7.94 18.68 -14.06
N GLU A 19 -9.06 18.07 -13.67
CA GLU A 19 -9.04 16.91 -12.76
C GLU A 19 -8.45 15.69 -13.46
N ASP A 20 -8.77 15.45 -14.73
CA ASP A 20 -8.18 14.38 -15.54
C ASP A 20 -6.66 14.54 -15.72
N LEU A 21 -6.18 15.78 -15.93
CA LEU A 21 -4.74 16.09 -16.00
C LEU A 21 -4.03 15.86 -14.64
N LYS A 22 -4.70 16.15 -13.52
CA LYS A 22 -4.19 15.90 -12.16
C LYS A 22 -4.16 14.41 -11.83
N LEU A 23 -5.16 13.65 -12.26
CA LEU A 23 -5.19 12.18 -12.12
C LEU A 23 -4.06 11.52 -12.91
N GLN A 24 -3.82 11.95 -14.16
CA GLN A 24 -2.73 11.43 -15.00
C GLN A 24 -1.34 11.70 -14.40
N THR A 25 -1.14 12.87 -13.80
CA THR A 25 0.13 13.23 -13.14
C THR A 25 0.35 12.44 -11.85
N ILE A 26 -0.70 12.15 -11.08
CA ILE A 26 -0.62 11.30 -9.89
C ILE A 26 -0.23 9.87 -10.26
N ASP A 27 -0.80 9.31 -11.33
CA ASP A 27 -0.47 7.96 -11.80
C ASP A 27 0.99 7.86 -12.30
N GLU A 28 1.48 8.88 -13.00
CA GLU A 28 2.90 8.98 -13.41
C GLU A 28 3.85 9.08 -12.22
N LEU A 29 3.50 9.90 -11.22
CA LEU A 29 4.32 10.08 -10.02
C LEU A 29 4.33 8.83 -9.15
N SER A 30 3.20 8.12 -9.07
CA SER A 30 3.12 6.82 -8.39
C SER A 30 4.00 5.78 -9.08
N ALA A 31 3.97 5.72 -10.42
CA ALA A 31 4.80 4.79 -11.19
C ALA A 31 6.31 5.07 -11.03
N LYS A 32 6.73 6.35 -11.06
CA LYS A 32 8.13 6.73 -10.84
C LYS A 32 8.61 6.43 -9.42
N LEU A 33 7.74 6.52 -8.41
CA LEU A 33 8.07 6.17 -7.03
C LEU A 33 8.23 4.65 -6.86
N ASP A 34 7.33 3.87 -7.46
CA ASP A 34 7.38 2.41 -7.48
C ASP A 34 8.67 1.90 -8.17
N GLU A 35 9.09 2.55 -9.27
CA GLU A 35 10.35 2.26 -9.97
C GLU A 35 11.57 2.57 -9.09
N LYS A 36 11.60 3.72 -8.41
CA LYS A 36 12.70 4.08 -7.49
C LYS A 36 12.79 3.19 -6.26
N LEU A 37 11.70 2.56 -5.85
CA LEU A 37 11.65 1.69 -4.68
C LEU A 37 11.75 0.20 -5.02
N ASN A 38 12.03 -0.17 -6.29
CA ASN A 38 11.97 -1.54 -6.80
C ASN A 38 10.64 -2.28 -6.48
N LEU A 39 9.57 -1.52 -6.25
CA LEU A 39 8.22 -2.04 -6.04
C LEU A 39 7.57 -2.18 -7.42
N LYS A 40 8.07 -3.09 -8.26
CA LYS A 40 7.33 -3.41 -9.50
C LYS A 40 5.92 -3.83 -9.11
N LYS A 41 4.92 -3.10 -9.62
CA LYS A 41 3.51 -3.48 -9.62
C LYS A 41 3.42 -4.98 -9.89
N SER A 42 2.90 -5.72 -8.91
CA SER A 42 2.45 -7.10 -9.09
C SER A 42 1.25 -7.09 -10.04
N GLN A 43 1.49 -6.91 -11.33
CA GLN A 43 0.50 -7.19 -12.36
C GLN A 43 0.78 -8.59 -12.91
N SER A 44 -0.20 -9.46 -12.65
CA SER A 44 -0.55 -10.69 -13.36
C SER A 44 0.55 -11.29 -14.24
N ILE A 45 1.24 -12.31 -13.73
CA ILE A 45 2.06 -13.17 -14.56
C ILE A 45 1.52 -14.59 -14.49
N ASN A 46 0.75 -14.96 -15.52
CA ASN A 46 0.67 -16.34 -16.01
C ASN A 46 2.07 -16.74 -16.52
N THR A 47 3.01 -16.93 -15.59
CA THR A 47 4.28 -17.59 -15.85
C THR A 47 4.33 -18.82 -14.97
N PRO A 48 4.78 -19.97 -15.50
CA PRO A 48 5.01 -21.13 -14.67
C PRO A 48 5.98 -20.69 -13.57
N ILE A 49 5.55 -20.84 -12.33
CA ILE A 49 6.30 -20.56 -11.11
C ILE A 49 7.54 -21.45 -11.16
N LYS A 50 8.60 -21.00 -11.85
CA LYS A 50 9.95 -21.38 -11.51
C LYS A 50 10.22 -20.70 -10.19
N GLN A 51 9.86 -21.45 -9.15
CA GLN A 51 10.21 -21.19 -7.78
C GLN A 51 11.71 -20.84 -7.76
N ILE A 52 12.02 -19.56 -7.67
CA ILE A 52 13.26 -19.16 -7.03
C ILE A 52 12.97 -19.43 -5.55
N GLN A 53 13.15 -20.69 -5.15
CA GLN A 53 13.37 -21.05 -3.76
C GLN A 53 14.74 -20.46 -3.38
N GLU A 54 14.84 -19.14 -3.31
CA GLU A 54 15.81 -18.56 -2.39
C GLU A 54 15.37 -19.06 -1.02
N LYS A 55 16.15 -19.99 -0.49
CA LYS A 55 15.96 -20.56 0.83
C LYS A 55 16.02 -19.39 1.80
N GLU A 56 14.86 -18.88 2.24
CA GLU A 56 14.82 -17.76 3.18
C GLU A 56 15.73 -18.08 4.37
N GLU A 57 16.80 -17.31 4.53
CA GLU A 57 17.71 -17.47 5.65
C GLU A 57 16.95 -17.12 6.93
N LYS A 58 16.61 -18.14 7.72
CA LYS A 58 16.00 -17.94 9.03
C LYS A 58 17.02 -17.37 9.99
N LYS A 59 16.70 -16.22 10.58
CA LYS A 59 17.47 -15.60 11.67
C LYS A 59 16.68 -15.71 12.97
N ASN A 60 17.34 -16.18 14.02
CA ASN A 60 16.73 -16.31 15.34
C ASN A 60 16.97 -15.03 16.14
N TYR A 61 15.90 -14.50 16.74
CA TYR A 61 15.94 -13.35 17.63
C TYR A 61 15.36 -13.71 18.99
N THR A 62 15.93 -13.17 20.06
CA THR A 62 15.34 -13.22 21.40
C THR A 62 14.66 -11.89 21.67
N ILE A 63 13.39 -11.93 22.06
CA ILE A 63 12.61 -10.74 22.41
C ILE A 63 12.10 -10.86 23.85
N SER A 64 12.12 -9.75 24.57
CA SER A 64 11.49 -9.66 25.90
C SER A 64 10.10 -9.08 25.75
N LEU A 65 9.08 -9.89 26.07
CA LEU A 65 7.69 -9.47 26.10
C LEU A 65 7.20 -9.44 27.55
N SER A 66 6.24 -8.56 27.85
CA SER A 66 5.62 -8.56 29.17
C SER A 66 4.84 -9.86 29.40
N LYS A 67 4.80 -10.34 30.64
CA LYS A 67 4.09 -11.59 31.01
C LYS A 67 2.63 -11.57 30.53
N LYS A 68 1.95 -10.44 30.71
CA LYS A 68 0.55 -10.27 30.28
C LYS A 68 0.37 -10.55 28.78
N ILE A 69 1.26 -10.00 27.94
CA ILE A 69 1.18 -10.17 26.49
C ILE A 69 1.46 -11.62 26.08
N ILE A 70 2.37 -12.30 26.77
CA ILE A 70 2.63 -13.72 26.51
C ILE A 70 1.40 -14.56 26.86
N THR A 71 0.76 -14.30 28.00
CA THR A 71 -0.47 -15.00 28.41
C THR A 71 -1.60 -14.77 27.41
N GLU A 72 -1.84 -13.52 27.02
CA GLU A 72 -2.88 -13.17 26.05
C GLU A 72 -2.63 -13.80 24.68
N LEU A 73 -1.36 -13.87 24.24
CA LEU A 73 -0.96 -14.57 23.02
C LEU A 73 -1.23 -16.08 23.10
N GLU A 74 -0.93 -16.71 24.23
CA GLU A 74 -1.15 -18.15 24.44
C GLU A 74 -2.64 -18.49 24.46
N GLU A 75 -3.45 -17.68 25.15
CA GLU A 75 -4.91 -17.80 25.16
C GLU A 75 -5.48 -17.62 23.76
N PHE A 76 -5.05 -16.57 23.04
CA PHE A 76 -5.50 -16.33 21.66
C PHE A 76 -5.18 -17.51 20.73
N LEU A 77 -3.95 -18.04 20.79
CA LEU A 77 -3.58 -19.18 19.95
C LEU A 77 -4.30 -20.48 20.37
N GLY A 78 -4.69 -20.60 21.64
CA GLY A 78 -5.51 -21.71 22.12
C GLY A 78 -6.95 -21.65 21.62
N ASP A 79 -7.56 -20.47 21.63
CA ASP A 79 -8.98 -20.29 21.31
C ASP A 79 -9.24 -20.05 19.81
N PHE A 80 -8.31 -19.36 19.14
CA PHE A 80 -8.49 -18.84 17.78
C PHE A 80 -7.33 -19.14 16.84
N GLY A 81 -6.24 -19.74 17.33
CA GLY A 81 -5.10 -20.11 16.50
C GLY A 81 -5.50 -21.11 15.42
N GLU A 82 -4.92 -20.98 14.24
CA GLU A 82 -5.12 -21.99 13.20
C GLU A 82 -4.57 -23.33 13.66
N PHE A 83 -5.14 -24.44 13.16
CA PHE A 83 -4.70 -25.77 13.57
C PHE A 83 -3.21 -25.97 13.24
N GLY A 84 -2.38 -26.09 14.28
CA GLY A 84 -0.93 -26.23 14.15
C GLY A 84 -0.16 -24.91 14.01
N GLU A 85 -0.81 -23.76 14.22
CA GLU A 85 -0.13 -22.47 14.28
C GLU A 85 0.82 -22.40 15.48
N SER A 86 2.07 -22.03 15.21
CA SER A 86 3.09 -21.85 16.26
C SER A 86 3.22 -20.38 16.64
N LYS A 87 3.62 -20.11 17.88
CA LYS A 87 3.94 -18.75 18.36
C LYS A 87 4.90 -18.00 17.42
N SER A 88 5.90 -18.69 16.88
CA SER A 88 6.85 -18.11 15.95
C SER A 88 6.21 -17.70 14.62
N SER A 89 5.33 -18.55 14.07
CA SER A 89 4.59 -18.26 12.84
C SER A 89 3.67 -17.06 13.02
N PHE A 90 2.90 -17.06 14.12
CA PHE A 90 2.01 -15.97 14.46
C PHE A 90 2.77 -14.64 14.64
N ILE A 91 3.87 -14.65 15.41
CA ILE A 91 4.68 -13.44 15.64
C ILE A 91 5.29 -12.95 14.32
N GLN A 92 5.77 -13.85 13.46
CA GLN A 92 6.30 -13.48 12.15
C GLN A 92 5.24 -12.78 11.29
N GLN A 93 4.02 -13.32 11.26
CA GLN A 93 2.90 -12.74 10.52
C GLN A 93 2.50 -11.37 11.11
N ALA A 94 2.37 -11.26 12.42
CA ALA A 94 2.05 -10.01 13.10
C ALA A 94 3.10 -8.90 12.83
N ILE A 95 4.39 -9.26 12.80
CA ILE A 95 5.46 -8.34 12.43
C ILE A 95 5.31 -7.88 10.97
N PHE A 96 5.07 -8.82 10.05
CA PHE A 96 4.87 -8.51 8.63
C PHE A 96 3.69 -7.54 8.43
N GLU A 97 2.55 -7.83 9.03
CA GLU A 97 1.34 -6.99 8.94
C GLU A 97 1.58 -5.60 9.54
N SER A 98 2.24 -5.52 10.70
CA SER A 98 2.62 -4.25 11.34
C SER A 98 3.52 -3.39 10.44
N ILE A 99 4.48 -4.01 9.75
CA ILE A 99 5.36 -3.32 8.79
C ILE A 99 4.54 -2.78 7.62
N GLN A 100 3.66 -3.60 7.03
CA GLN A 100 2.84 -3.17 5.88
C GLN A 100 1.89 -2.03 6.25
N LYS A 101 1.22 -2.15 7.41
CA LYS A 101 0.34 -1.11 7.93
C LYS A 101 1.08 0.22 8.12
N ARG A 102 2.27 0.20 8.74
CA ARG A 102 3.08 1.42 8.92
C ARG A 102 3.52 2.02 7.59
N LYS A 103 3.91 1.19 6.61
CA LYS A 103 4.25 1.67 5.26
C LYS A 103 3.05 2.38 4.61
N PHE A 104 1.87 1.79 4.72
CA PHE A 104 0.64 2.37 4.19
C PHE A 104 0.31 3.72 4.87
N GLU A 105 0.30 3.76 6.20
CA GLU A 105 0.05 4.99 6.97
C GLU A 105 1.06 6.11 6.63
N MET A 106 2.32 5.75 6.39
CA MET A 106 3.35 6.71 5.97
C MET A 106 3.09 7.24 4.56
N LYS A 107 2.70 6.37 3.61
CA LYS A 107 2.32 6.77 2.25
C LYS A 107 1.14 7.74 2.29
N GLU A 108 0.09 7.43 3.06
CA GLU A 108 -1.07 8.32 3.21
C GLU A 108 -0.68 9.68 3.81
N LYS A 109 0.15 9.69 4.86
CA LYS A 109 0.66 10.94 5.45
C LYS A 109 1.45 11.77 4.44
N LEU A 110 2.26 11.13 3.61
CA LEU A 110 3.03 11.82 2.57
C LEU A 110 2.12 12.40 1.48
N LEU A 111 1.17 11.61 0.98
CA LEU A 111 0.18 12.06 0.00
C LEU A 111 -0.63 13.25 0.53
N ASN A 112 -1.05 13.19 1.79
CA ASN A 112 -1.78 14.29 2.42
C ASN A 112 -0.93 15.57 2.56
N LYS A 113 0.38 15.45 2.77
CA LYS A 113 1.29 16.61 2.77
C LYS A 113 1.48 17.19 1.38
N ILE A 114 1.62 16.35 0.36
CA ILE A 114 1.74 16.80 -1.05
C ILE A 114 0.47 17.55 -1.45
N LYS A 115 -0.72 17.00 -1.19
CA LYS A 115 -2.00 17.67 -1.48
C LYS A 115 -2.12 19.05 -0.84
N LYS A 116 -1.58 19.23 0.36
CA LYS A 116 -1.55 20.53 1.07
C LYS A 116 -0.55 21.53 0.50
N LEU A 117 0.47 21.07 -0.22
CA LEU A 117 1.45 21.94 -0.89
C LEU A 117 1.02 22.32 -2.31
N GLU A 118 0.19 21.47 -2.94
CA GLU A 118 -0.41 21.72 -4.26
C GLU A 118 -1.72 22.51 -4.22
N SER A 119 -2.25 22.77 -3.01
CA SER A 119 -3.43 23.63 -2.77
C SER A 119 -2.98 25.01 -2.31
#